data_AF-A0A661IQB1-F1
#
_entry.id   AF-A0A661IQB1-F1
#
_cell.length_a   1.000
_cell.length_b   1.000
_cell.length_c   1.000
_cell.angle_alpha   90.00
_cell.angle_beta   90.00
_cell.angle_gamma   90.00
#
_symmetry.space_group_name_H-M   'P 1'
#
loop_
_entity.id
_entity.type
_entity.pdbx_description
1 polymer ?
#
loop_
_entity_poly.entity_id
_entity_poly.type
_entity_poly.pdbx_seq_one_letter_code
_entity_poly.pdbx_strand_id
1 'polypeptide(L)'
;ALRTLPHVTLSGGRLPQQGKLLGIPPDLVTELSRISDYVIVEADGSKGRPIKVHGDHEPVVPPSTTLFTVVVGADGLGKPLSPEWVFRFERAKDLLRGNLTPESLMELILRPEGLMKGKPPSARTFVFINKAERTEAFLLARRLSELLRREGMEGAIGRAFFNRKVMEVF
;
A
#
# COMPACT_ATOMS: atom_id res chain seq x y z
N ALA A 1 -16.20 26.30 0.71
CA ALA A 1 -15.31 25.15 0.41
C ALA A 1 -15.56 23.97 1.36
N LEU A 2 -15.27 24.08 2.67
CA LEU A 2 -15.51 22.99 3.63
C LEU A 2 -16.99 22.63 3.86
N ARG A 3 -17.91 23.56 3.58
CA ARG A 3 -19.37 23.30 3.64
C ARG A 3 -19.88 22.40 2.50
N THR A 4 -19.07 22.13 1.46
CA THR A 4 -19.47 21.39 0.26
C THR A 4 -18.59 20.17 -0.02
N LEU A 5 -17.33 20.17 0.45
CA LEU A 5 -16.45 19.01 0.42
C LEU A 5 -15.90 18.80 1.84
N PRO A 6 -16.21 17.67 2.50
CA PRO A 6 -15.81 17.41 3.89
C PRO A 6 -14.34 16.96 4.01
N HIS A 7 -13.50 17.22 3.00
CA HIS A 7 -12.08 16.87 3.00
C HIS A 7 -11.23 18.00 2.43
N VAL A 8 -9.97 18.04 2.88
CA VAL A 8 -8.95 18.98 2.40
C VAL A 8 -7.75 18.17 1.93
N THR A 9 -7.25 18.49 0.73
CA THR A 9 -5.98 17.94 0.22
C THR A 9 -4.88 18.96 0.45
N LEU A 10 -3.79 18.55 1.11
CA LEU A 10 -2.64 19.40 1.40
C LEU A 10 -1.40 18.89 0.67
N SER A 11 -0.59 19.82 0.14
CA SER A 11 0.74 19.53 -0.40
C SER A 11 1.71 20.65 -0.03
N GLY A 12 3.00 20.33 0.11
CA GLY A 12 4.06 21.32 0.35
C GLY A 12 4.36 22.19 -0.88
N GLY A 13 3.74 21.90 -2.02
CA GLY A 13 3.92 22.58 -3.29
C GLY A 13 3.60 21.68 -4.47
N ARG A 14 3.96 22.15 -5.67
CA ARG A 14 3.87 21.40 -6.93
C ARG A 14 5.24 21.38 -7.59
N LEU A 15 5.57 20.28 -8.26
CA LEU A 15 6.70 20.12 -9.16
C LEU A 15 6.16 19.98 -10.59
N PRO A 16 5.91 21.11 -11.30
CA PRO A 16 5.16 21.09 -12.56
C PRO A 16 5.83 20.25 -13.64
N GLN A 17 7.16 20.32 -13.73
CA GLN A 17 7.98 19.60 -14.71
C GLN A 17 7.91 18.08 -14.54
N GLN A 18 7.54 17.59 -13.36
CA GLN A 18 7.42 16.16 -13.05
C GLN A 18 5.96 15.71 -12.92
N GLY A 19 4.99 16.62 -12.99
CA GLY A 19 3.58 16.32 -12.72
C GLY A 19 3.34 15.81 -11.29
N LYS A 20 4.15 16.24 -10.31
CA LYS A 20 4.10 15.74 -8.92
C LYS A 20 3.76 16.81 -7.91
N LEU A 21 3.27 16.38 -6.76
CA LEU A 21 3.10 17.21 -5.57
C LEU A 21 4.31 17.03 -4.64
N LEU A 22 4.68 18.10 -3.92
CA LEU A 22 5.63 17.97 -2.82
C LEU A 22 4.89 17.49 -1.58
N GLY A 23 5.47 16.51 -0.88
CA GLY A 23 4.99 16.07 0.43
C GLY A 23 5.08 17.19 1.46
N ILE A 24 4.37 17.01 2.57
CA ILE A 24 4.51 17.86 3.76
C ILE A 24 5.38 17.16 4.81
N PRO A 25 6.02 17.90 5.74
CA PRO A 25 6.81 17.30 6.80
C PRO A 25 5.97 16.39 7.74
N PRO A 26 6.54 15.28 8.26
CA PRO A 26 5.86 14.41 9.23
C PRO A 26 5.32 15.13 10.47
N ASP A 27 6.01 16.16 10.96
CA ASP A 27 5.56 16.92 12.13
C ASP A 27 4.26 17.68 11.83
N LEU A 28 4.10 18.20 10.61
CA LEU A 28 2.85 18.84 10.21
C LEU A 28 1.70 17.82 10.14
N VAL A 29 1.95 16.58 9.72
CA VAL A 29 0.94 15.50 9.78
C VAL A 29 0.48 15.27 11.22
N THR A 30 1.40 15.32 12.18
CA THR A 30 1.09 15.17 13.61
C THR A 30 0.24 16.30 14.16
N GLU A 31 0.46 17.54 13.72
CA GLU A 31 -0.41 18.66 14.11
C GLU A 31 -1.80 18.54 13.47
N LEU A 32 -1.86 18.14 12.19
CA LEU A 32 -3.13 17.97 11.48
C LEU A 32 -4.01 16.87 12.09
N SER A 33 -3.40 15.81 12.62
CA SER A 33 -4.16 14.71 13.25
C SER A 33 -4.82 15.11 14.56
N ARG A 34 -4.40 16.21 15.20
CA ARG A 34 -5.04 16.74 16.42
C ARG A 34 -6.32 17.53 16.14
N ILE A 35 -6.52 17.98 14.90
CA ILE A 35 -7.62 18.87 14.51
C ILE A 35 -8.53 18.26 13.44
N SER A 36 -8.28 17.01 13.04
CA SER A 36 -9.02 16.30 12.00
C SER A 36 -9.46 14.95 12.52
N ASP A 37 -10.66 14.49 12.15
CA ASP A 37 -11.12 13.13 12.49
C ASP A 37 -10.22 12.06 11.87
N TYR A 38 -9.75 12.31 10.64
CA TYR A 38 -8.85 11.42 9.90
C TYR A 38 -7.84 12.23 9.09
N VAL A 39 -6.61 11.73 9.04
CA VAL A 39 -5.57 12.18 8.12
C VAL A 39 -5.09 10.98 7.33
N ILE A 40 -5.20 11.05 6.00
CA ILE A 40 -4.76 9.99 5.08
C ILE A 40 -3.49 10.46 4.40
N VAL A 41 -2.42 9.68 4.55
CA VAL A 41 -1.11 9.98 3.97
C VAL A 41 -0.75 8.92 2.94
N GLU A 42 -0.53 9.32 1.69
CA GLU A 42 0.11 8.47 0.69
C GLU A 42 1.63 8.54 0.90
N ALA A 43 2.22 7.48 1.43
CA ALA A 43 3.65 7.48 1.80
C ALA A 43 4.58 7.25 0.60
N ASP A 44 4.17 6.42 -0.36
CA ASP A 44 4.94 6.12 -1.56
C ASP A 44 4.08 5.54 -2.69
N GLY A 45 4.39 5.96 -3.92
CA GLY A 45 3.69 5.52 -5.13
C GLY A 45 4.42 4.40 -5.87
N SER A 46 3.68 3.50 -6.53
CA SER A 46 4.23 2.38 -7.31
C SER A 46 4.44 2.68 -8.80
N LYS A 47 4.23 3.93 -9.24
CA LYS A 47 4.09 4.30 -10.66
C LYS A 47 3.08 3.39 -11.41
N GLY A 48 2.01 2.98 -10.74
CA GLY A 48 0.95 2.14 -11.30
C GLY A 48 1.23 0.63 -11.30
N ARG A 49 2.41 0.17 -10.86
CA ARG A 49 2.72 -1.25 -10.79
C ARG A 49 1.94 -1.91 -9.63
N PRO A 50 1.44 -3.14 -9.79
CA PRO A 50 0.68 -3.85 -8.74
C PRO A 50 1.49 -4.10 -7.46
N ILE A 51 2.76 -4.46 -7.60
CA ILE A 51 3.65 -4.77 -6.49
C ILE A 51 4.78 -3.73 -6.44
N LYS A 52 5.30 -3.46 -5.25
CA LYS A 52 6.41 -2.52 -5.04
C LYS A 52 7.43 -3.07 -4.06
N VAL A 53 8.63 -2.50 -4.11
CA VAL A 53 9.64 -2.62 -3.06
C VAL A 53 10.07 -1.20 -2.67
N HIS A 54 10.31 -0.98 -1.38
CA HIS A 54 10.71 0.32 -0.87
C HIS A 54 12.18 0.62 -1.15
N GLY A 55 12.49 1.92 -1.27
CA GLY A 55 13.85 2.44 -1.39
C GLY A 55 14.51 2.53 -0.02
N ASP A 56 15.77 2.96 0.04
CA ASP A 56 16.49 3.04 1.32
C ASP A 56 15.88 4.08 2.26
N HIS A 57 15.49 5.23 1.71
CA HIS A 57 14.85 6.33 2.44
C HIS A 57 13.32 6.31 2.36
N GLU A 58 12.73 5.23 1.82
CA GLU A 58 11.28 5.07 1.70
C GLU A 58 10.78 3.86 2.50
N PRO A 59 9.49 3.84 2.87
CA PRO A 59 8.56 4.97 2.79
C PRO A 59 8.82 6.02 3.88
N VAL A 60 8.42 7.27 3.66
CA VAL A 60 8.43 8.29 4.73
C VAL A 60 7.13 8.13 5.52
N VAL A 61 7.24 7.60 6.74
CA VAL A 61 6.08 7.28 7.59
C VAL A 61 6.04 8.23 8.79
N PRO A 62 4.96 9.00 8.98
CA PRO A 62 4.83 9.86 10.17
C PRO A 62 4.81 9.03 11.46
N PRO A 63 5.55 9.42 12.51
CA PRO A 63 5.54 8.70 13.79
C PRO A 63 4.16 8.63 14.45
N SER A 64 3.29 9.60 14.16
CA SER A 64 1.90 9.67 14.63
C SER A 64 0.93 8.72 13.90
N THR A 65 1.42 7.88 12.98
CA THR A 65 0.59 6.92 12.25
C THR A 65 -0.08 5.93 13.21
N THR A 66 -1.41 5.88 13.19
CA THR A 66 -2.22 4.95 14.02
C THR A 66 -2.64 3.69 13.28
N LEU A 67 -2.75 3.78 11.95
CA LEU A 67 -3.07 2.68 11.04
C LEU A 67 -2.12 2.73 9.85
N PHE A 68 -1.36 1.65 9.64
CA PHE A 68 -0.44 1.48 8.53
C PHE A 68 -1.04 0.52 7.51
N THR A 69 -1.41 1.05 6.34
CA THR A 69 -2.07 0.26 5.30
C THR A 69 -1.07 -0.17 4.23
N VAL A 70 -0.82 -1.47 4.14
CA VAL A 70 -0.08 -2.08 3.04
C VAL A 70 -1.02 -2.27 1.86
N VAL A 71 -0.67 -1.75 0.69
CA VAL A 71 -1.48 -1.89 -0.52
C VAL A 71 -0.73 -2.73 -1.54
N VAL A 72 -1.36 -3.81 -2.00
CA VAL A 72 -0.87 -4.69 -3.08
C VAL A 72 -1.94 -4.90 -4.14
N GLY A 73 -1.55 -5.00 -5.41
CA GLY A 73 -2.45 -5.28 -6.51
C GLY A 73 -2.57 -6.78 -6.81
N ALA A 74 -3.78 -7.32 -6.71
CA ALA A 74 -4.09 -8.71 -7.03
C ALA A 74 -3.87 -9.05 -8.51
N ASP A 75 -3.92 -8.07 -9.40
CA ASP A 75 -3.62 -8.19 -10.82
C ASP A 75 -2.15 -8.57 -11.11
N GLY A 76 -1.25 -8.35 -10.14
CA GLY A 76 0.13 -8.80 -10.18
C GLY A 76 0.38 -10.23 -9.66
N LEU A 77 -0.59 -10.84 -8.95
CA LEU A 77 -0.43 -12.20 -8.45
C LEU A 77 -0.36 -13.21 -9.60
N GLY A 78 0.54 -14.19 -9.49
CA GLY A 78 0.79 -15.21 -10.49
C GLY A 78 1.61 -14.72 -11.70
N LYS A 79 1.94 -13.43 -11.77
CA LYS A 79 2.77 -12.86 -12.84
C LYS A 79 4.26 -13.14 -12.62
N PRO A 80 5.07 -13.18 -13.68
CA PRO A 80 6.52 -13.30 -13.52
C PRO A 80 7.09 -12.06 -12.82
N LEU A 81 8.13 -12.25 -12.00
CA LEU A 81 8.92 -11.15 -11.45
C LEU A 81 9.56 -10.37 -12.60
N SER A 82 9.00 -9.20 -12.93
CA SER A 82 9.44 -8.35 -14.04
C SER A 82 9.18 -6.86 -13.74
N PRO A 83 9.83 -5.93 -14.45
CA PRO A 83 9.61 -4.49 -14.28
C PRO A 83 8.21 -3.98 -14.71
N GLU A 84 7.44 -4.83 -15.40
CA GLU A 84 6.04 -4.57 -15.71
C GLU A 84 5.16 -4.68 -14.45
N TRP A 85 5.46 -5.64 -13.58
CA TRP A 85 4.63 -5.99 -12.43
C TRP A 85 5.15 -5.42 -11.11
N VAL A 86 6.45 -5.13 -11.03
CA VAL A 86 7.10 -4.72 -9.77
C VAL A 86 7.81 -3.38 -9.90
N PHE A 87 7.39 -2.42 -9.08
CA PHE A 87 8.10 -1.16 -8.90
C PHE A 87 9.40 -1.38 -8.12
N ARG A 88 10.49 -0.76 -8.58
CA ARG A 88 11.88 -1.03 -8.14
C ARG A 88 12.33 -2.47 -8.38
N PHE A 89 12.04 -2.98 -9.57
CA PHE A 89 12.41 -4.33 -10.01
C PHE A 89 13.85 -4.74 -9.66
N GLU A 90 14.84 -3.86 -9.87
CA GLU A 90 16.23 -4.17 -9.55
C GLU A 90 16.45 -4.58 -8.08
N ARG A 91 15.78 -3.91 -7.13
CA ARG A 91 15.80 -4.29 -5.70
C ARG A 91 14.93 -5.50 -5.41
N ALA A 92 13.82 -5.64 -6.14
CA ALA A 92 12.92 -6.77 -5.98
C ALA A 92 13.61 -8.11 -6.31
N LYS A 93 14.60 -8.09 -7.22
CA LYS A 93 15.43 -9.26 -7.53
C LYS A 93 16.26 -9.76 -6.35
N ASP A 94 16.44 -8.99 -5.29
CA ASP A 94 17.12 -9.45 -4.08
C ASP A 94 16.15 -10.17 -3.13
N LEU A 95 14.89 -9.73 -3.10
CA LEU A 95 13.87 -10.18 -2.15
C LEU A 95 12.95 -11.28 -2.68
N LEU A 96 12.73 -11.32 -3.99
CA LEU A 96 11.77 -12.20 -4.66
C LEU A 96 12.46 -13.01 -5.75
N ARG A 97 11.92 -14.19 -6.07
CA ARG A 97 12.36 -15.04 -7.19
C ARG A 97 11.14 -15.65 -7.87
N GLY A 98 11.27 -15.95 -9.17
CA GLY A 98 10.22 -16.65 -9.93
C GLY A 98 8.94 -15.83 -10.11
N ASN A 99 7.79 -16.50 -10.01
CA ASN A 99 6.49 -15.85 -10.12
C ASN A 99 6.07 -15.23 -8.79
N LEU A 100 5.28 -14.16 -8.87
CA LEU A 100 4.70 -13.43 -7.73
C LEU A 100 3.54 -14.23 -7.14
N THR A 101 3.83 -15.32 -6.44
CA THR A 101 2.82 -16.17 -5.78
C THR A 101 2.28 -15.51 -4.50
N PRO A 102 1.09 -15.92 -4.01
CA PRO A 102 0.61 -15.52 -2.69
C PRO A 102 1.65 -15.70 -1.57
N GLU A 103 2.39 -16.81 -1.57
CA GLU A 103 3.42 -17.09 -0.56
C GLU A 103 4.56 -16.08 -0.65
N SER A 104 5.08 -15.81 -1.85
CA SER A 104 6.16 -14.83 -2.04
C SER A 104 5.76 -13.41 -1.64
N LEU A 105 4.49 -13.04 -1.85
CA LEU A 105 3.96 -11.72 -1.47
C LEU A 105 3.65 -11.64 0.01
N MET A 106 3.18 -12.70 0.65
CA MET A 106 3.10 -12.75 2.11
C MET A 106 4.48 -12.54 2.73
N GLU A 107 5.50 -13.26 2.24
CA GLU A 107 6.86 -13.12 2.71
C GLU A 107 7.39 -11.69 2.50
N LEU A 108 7.15 -11.10 1.33
CA LEU A 108 7.51 -9.69 1.07
C LEU A 108 6.78 -8.72 2.00
N ILE A 109 5.53 -8.98 2.36
CA ILE A 109 4.77 -8.12 3.28
C ILE A 109 5.40 -8.18 4.67
N LEU A 110 5.66 -9.39 5.17
CA LEU A 110 6.04 -9.61 6.57
C LEU A 110 7.52 -9.37 6.87
N ARG A 111 8.37 -9.39 5.84
CA ARG A 111 9.81 -9.16 5.98
C ARG A 111 10.11 -7.75 6.53
N PRO A 112 11.13 -7.57 7.40
CA PRO A 112 11.49 -6.26 7.96
C PRO A 112 11.81 -5.19 6.90
N GLU A 113 12.52 -5.56 5.84
CA GLU A 113 12.82 -4.69 4.68
C GLU A 113 11.70 -4.69 3.62
N GLY A 114 10.62 -5.41 3.91
CA GLY A 114 9.45 -5.60 3.08
C GLY A 114 8.47 -4.44 3.14
N LEU A 115 7.18 -4.72 2.88
CA LEU A 115 6.16 -3.67 2.75
C LEU A 115 5.73 -3.02 4.07
N MET A 116 6.15 -3.56 5.22
CA MET A 116 5.92 -2.95 6.53
C MET A 116 7.09 -2.09 7.01
N LYS A 117 8.11 -1.86 6.16
CA LYS A 117 9.27 -1.03 6.50
C LYS A 117 8.83 0.36 6.99
N GLY A 118 9.37 0.79 8.12
CA GLY A 118 9.10 2.11 8.71
C GLY A 118 7.79 2.21 9.49
N LYS A 119 7.01 1.13 9.61
CA LYS A 119 5.79 1.10 10.43
C LYS A 119 6.13 1.38 11.91
N PRO A 120 5.46 2.35 12.57
CA PRO A 120 5.59 2.53 14.01
C PRO A 120 5.11 1.29 14.79
N PRO A 121 5.75 0.92 15.91
CA PRO A 121 5.32 -0.22 16.73
C PRO A 121 3.87 -0.10 17.24
N SER A 122 3.44 1.13 17.56
CA SER A 122 2.07 1.43 18.02
C SER A 122 1.02 1.39 16.91
N ALA A 123 1.42 1.43 15.64
CA ALA A 123 0.49 1.44 14.52
C ALA A 123 -0.08 0.04 14.29
N ARG A 124 -1.41 -0.05 14.19
CA ARG A 124 -2.09 -1.25 13.66
C ARG A 124 -1.72 -1.41 12.19
N THR A 125 -1.68 -2.65 11.71
CA THR A 125 -1.45 -2.94 10.29
C THR A 125 -2.74 -3.38 9.63
N PHE A 126 -2.98 -2.92 8.41
CA PHE A 126 -4.06 -3.41 7.57
C PHE A 126 -3.54 -3.71 6.17
N VAL A 127 -3.87 -4.88 5.61
CA VAL A 127 -3.46 -5.24 4.25
C VAL A 127 -4.64 -5.06 3.29
N PHE A 128 -4.50 -4.17 2.33
CA PHE A 128 -5.48 -3.97 1.27
C PHE A 128 -4.99 -4.60 -0.04
N ILE A 129 -5.62 -5.73 -0.41
CA ILE A 129 -5.38 -6.44 -1.66
C ILE A 129 -6.35 -5.88 -2.71
N ASN A 130 -5.91 -4.85 -3.43
CA ASN A 130 -6.72 -4.13 -4.40
C ASN A 130 -6.70 -4.80 -5.78
N LYS A 131 -7.56 -4.35 -6.71
CA LYS A 131 -7.60 -4.80 -8.11
C LYS A 131 -7.92 -6.30 -8.31
N ALA A 132 -8.84 -6.82 -7.52
CA ALA A 132 -9.36 -8.18 -7.64
C ALA A 132 -10.59 -8.26 -8.56
N GLU A 133 -10.56 -7.59 -9.72
CA GLU A 133 -11.69 -7.57 -10.66
C GLU A 133 -11.91 -8.90 -11.38
N ARG A 134 -10.82 -9.58 -11.76
CA ARG A 134 -10.86 -10.85 -12.49
C ARG A 134 -10.95 -12.03 -11.52
N THR A 135 -11.69 -13.08 -11.91
CA THR A 135 -11.87 -14.30 -11.09
C THR A 135 -10.52 -14.90 -10.65
N GLU A 136 -9.57 -15.03 -11.57
CA GLU A 136 -8.23 -15.55 -11.27
C GLU A 136 -7.48 -14.69 -10.22
N ALA A 137 -7.49 -13.37 -10.39
CA ALA A 137 -6.88 -12.43 -9.45
C ALA A 137 -7.55 -12.50 -8.07
N PHE A 138 -8.88 -12.64 -8.04
CA PHE A 138 -9.63 -12.80 -6.79
C PHE A 138 -9.30 -14.11 -6.06
N LEU A 139 -9.19 -15.23 -6.77
CA LEU A 139 -8.81 -16.51 -6.15
C LEU A 139 -7.40 -16.46 -5.54
N LEU A 140 -6.45 -15.84 -6.24
CA LEU A 140 -5.10 -15.65 -5.71
C LEU A 140 -5.08 -14.66 -4.55
N ALA A 141 -5.85 -13.57 -4.61
CA ALA A 141 -6.01 -12.61 -3.51
C ALA A 141 -6.59 -13.28 -2.27
N ARG A 142 -7.58 -14.16 -2.44
CA ARG A 142 -8.17 -14.93 -1.36
C ARG A 142 -7.17 -15.88 -0.72
N ARG A 143 -6.37 -16.60 -1.51
CA ARG A 143 -5.27 -17.41 -0.99
C ARG A 143 -4.26 -16.57 -0.18
N LEU A 144 -3.86 -15.40 -0.70
CA LEU A 144 -3.00 -14.48 0.04
C LEU A 144 -3.64 -14.01 1.35
N SER A 145 -4.94 -13.71 1.36
CA SER A 145 -5.66 -13.31 2.57
C SER A 145 -5.71 -14.40 3.62
N GLU A 146 -5.89 -15.66 3.21
CA GLU A 146 -5.91 -16.81 4.13
C GLU A 146 -4.54 -17.03 4.78
N LEU A 147 -3.47 -16.83 4.02
CA LEU A 147 -2.09 -16.87 4.51
C LEU A 147 -1.83 -15.74 5.53
N LEU A 148 -2.17 -14.50 5.18
CA LEU A 148 -2.01 -13.34 6.05
C LEU A 148 -2.82 -13.45 7.35
N ARG A 149 -4.06 -13.94 7.27
CA ARG A 149 -4.91 -14.14 8.45
C ARG A 149 -4.29 -15.14 9.43
N ARG A 150 -3.61 -16.19 8.94
CA ARG A 150 -2.91 -17.16 9.80
C ARG A 150 -1.74 -16.54 10.55
N GLU A 151 -1.11 -15.53 9.96
CA GLU A 151 -0.05 -14.71 10.58
C GLU A 151 -0.63 -13.58 11.47
N GLY A 152 -1.94 -13.59 11.74
CA GLY A 152 -2.61 -12.61 12.60
C GLY A 152 -2.84 -11.25 11.95
N MET A 153 -2.76 -11.15 10.63
CA MET A 153 -2.96 -9.89 9.91
C MET A 153 -4.43 -9.67 9.54
N GLU A 154 -4.90 -8.44 9.74
CA GLU A 154 -6.21 -7.99 9.27
C GLU A 154 -6.10 -7.35 7.88
N GLY A 155 -7.16 -7.46 7.07
CA GLY A 155 -7.16 -6.86 5.76
C GLY A 155 -8.48 -6.92 4.99
N ALA A 156 -8.43 -6.49 3.74
CA ALA A 156 -9.54 -6.59 2.82
C ALA A 156 -9.10 -6.83 1.38
N ILE A 157 -9.95 -7.51 0.63
CA ILE A 157 -9.85 -7.68 -0.81
C ILE A 157 -10.80 -6.70 -1.48
N GLY A 158 -10.29 -5.92 -2.44
CA GLY A 158 -11.05 -4.87 -3.10
C GLY A 158 -10.92 -4.81 -4.61
N ARG A 159 -11.74 -3.95 -5.21
CA ARG A 159 -11.79 -3.65 -6.64
C ARG A 159 -11.71 -2.14 -6.87
N ALA A 160 -10.99 -1.73 -7.91
CA ALA A 160 -10.83 -0.33 -8.28
C ALA A 160 -12.04 0.21 -9.06
N PHE A 161 -12.66 -0.58 -9.93
CA PHE A 161 -13.62 -0.09 -10.93
C PHE A 161 -15.11 -0.34 -10.62
N PHE A 162 -15.45 -0.90 -9.46
CA PHE A 162 -16.83 -1.28 -9.12
C PHE A 162 -17.45 -0.36 -8.05
N ASN A 163 -18.79 -0.29 -7.98
CA ASN A 163 -19.51 0.52 -6.98
C ASN A 163 -19.24 0.01 -5.56
N ARG A 164 -19.23 -1.32 -5.36
CA ARG A 164 -18.77 -1.94 -4.13
C ARG A 164 -17.27 -2.18 -4.21
N LYS A 165 -16.50 -1.36 -3.51
CA LYS A 165 -15.02 -1.39 -3.53
C LYS A 165 -14.42 -2.52 -2.71
N VAL A 166 -15.08 -2.94 -1.62
CA VAL A 166 -14.61 -4.04 -0.76
C VAL A 166 -15.46 -5.29 -1.00
N MET A 167 -14.79 -6.38 -1.34
CA MET A 167 -15.38 -7.68 -1.60
C MET A 167 -15.45 -8.53 -0.34
N GLU A 168 -14.31 -8.69 0.33
CA GLU A 168 -14.13 -9.53 1.51
C GLU A 168 -13.21 -8.82 2.50
N VAL A 169 -13.46 -9.02 3.80
CA VAL A 169 -12.62 -8.58 4.90
C VAL A 169 -12.10 -9.84 5.59
N PHE A 170 -10.86 -9.81 6.07
CA PHE A 170 -10.21 -10.96 6.67
C PHE A 170 -9.38 -10.66 7.89
#